data_AF-L1INJ8-F1
#
_entry.id   AF-L1INJ8-F1
#
_cell.length_a   1.000
_cell.length_b   1.000
_cell.length_c   1.000
_cell.angle_alpha   90.00
_cell.angle_beta   90.00
_cell.angle_gamma   90.00
#
_symmetry.space_group_name_H-M   'P 1'
#
loop_
_entity.id
_entity.type
_entity.pdbx_description
1 polymer ?
#
loop_
_entity_poly.entity_id
_entity_poly.type
_entity_poly.pdbx_seq_one_letter_code
_entity_poly.pdbx_strand_id
1 'polypeptide(L)'
;MQARAAAVSMPRQRSRCKECGGGSICKHGRQRSRCQECGGGSMCEHGRQRASCRECGGGSICEHGRQRASCKECGGGSICEHSRQRSRCRECGGGSICEHGRRRSNCKCCRGGSVCEHGRQRSRCKGCGGGSICEHERQRFQCRACGGGSICEHGQVRSRCKQCGGGSICVHGRQRASCKDCSGGSICKHRKVRSRCKECGGGSICEHNLHKSSCKKCGGGSICEHGRVRSQCKDCGGGSICKHGRRRSRCKGCGGGSICQHGRQRSRCKECGGGSICEHGQRRSGCKSCRGGSICEHGRARSQCKECGGGSVCEHGRQRSQCKECGGGSICEHERRRSQCRECGGGSICEHGRRRLICRGCNIVTSRSTPAGVHM
;
A
#
# COMPACT_ATOMS: atom_id res chain seq x y z
N MET A 1 -16.70 49.61 -8.98
CA MET A 1 -15.77 48.91 -9.91
C MET A 1 -14.44 48.70 -9.22
N GLN A 2 -13.92 47.47 -9.36
CA GLN A 2 -12.51 47.05 -9.28
C GLN A 2 -11.72 47.26 -7.98
N ALA A 3 -11.67 46.16 -7.22
CA ALA A 3 -10.62 45.84 -6.26
C ALA A 3 -9.27 45.58 -6.97
N ARG A 4 -8.20 46.18 -6.45
CA ARG A 4 -6.81 45.80 -6.76
C ARG A 4 -6.34 44.73 -5.77
N ALA A 5 -6.00 43.56 -6.28
CA ALA A 5 -5.31 42.51 -5.53
C ALA A 5 -3.79 42.67 -5.68
N ALA A 6 -3.09 42.78 -4.56
CA ALA A 6 -1.65 42.71 -4.46
C ALA A 6 -1.19 41.23 -4.54
N ALA A 7 -0.31 40.91 -5.49
CA ALA A 7 0.36 39.61 -5.57
C ALA A 7 1.83 39.76 -5.17
N VAL A 8 2.17 39.18 -4.02
CA VAL A 8 3.52 39.04 -3.46
C VAL A 8 4.39 38.18 -4.39
N SER A 9 5.48 38.75 -4.90
CA SER A 9 6.46 38.05 -5.74
C SER A 9 7.58 37.44 -4.89
N MET A 10 7.67 36.11 -4.88
CA MET A 10 8.82 35.36 -4.36
C MET A 10 10.06 35.62 -5.22
N PRO A 11 11.28 35.80 -4.66
CA PRO A 11 12.49 36.03 -5.44
C PRO A 11 12.86 34.74 -6.19
N ARG A 12 12.51 34.67 -7.48
CA ARG A 12 13.03 33.64 -8.39
C ARG A 12 14.55 33.85 -8.49
N GLN A 13 15.33 32.85 -8.07
CA GLN A 13 16.80 32.91 -8.19
C GLN A 13 17.18 33.22 -9.65
N ARG A 14 17.68 34.44 -9.88
CA ARG A 14 18.00 35.02 -11.19
C ARG A 14 18.95 34.13 -12.01
N SER A 15 19.80 33.37 -11.33
CA SER A 15 20.72 32.38 -11.90
C SER A 15 20.03 31.22 -12.65
N ARG A 16 18.76 30.93 -12.38
CA ARG A 16 17.99 29.81 -12.98
C ARG A 16 16.88 30.27 -13.93
N CYS A 17 16.78 31.56 -14.22
CA CYS A 17 15.76 32.14 -15.08
C CYS A 17 16.19 32.07 -16.56
N LYS A 18 15.38 31.41 -17.42
CA LYS A 18 15.64 31.27 -18.87
C LYS A 18 15.56 32.60 -19.61
N GLU A 19 14.65 33.47 -19.20
CA GLU A 19 14.38 34.78 -19.82
C GLU A 19 15.36 35.86 -19.34
N CYS A 20 15.95 35.69 -18.16
CA CYS A 20 16.83 36.67 -17.54
C CYS A 20 18.32 36.50 -17.89
N GLY A 21 18.66 35.61 -18.83
CA GLY A 21 20.06 35.30 -19.16
C GLY A 21 20.86 34.63 -18.04
N GLY A 22 20.19 33.96 -17.09
CA GLY A 22 20.86 33.29 -15.97
C GLY A 22 21.83 32.20 -16.46
N GLY A 23 23.13 32.33 -16.15
CA GLY A 23 24.21 31.50 -16.69
C GLY A 23 24.15 29.99 -16.40
N SER A 24 23.18 29.53 -15.61
CA SER A 24 23.07 28.12 -15.21
C SER A 24 22.32 27.24 -16.22
N ILE A 25 21.49 27.81 -17.10
CA ILE A 25 20.61 27.05 -18.02
C ILE A 25 20.91 27.44 -19.46
N CYS A 26 21.09 26.46 -20.34
CA CYS A 26 21.34 26.70 -21.76
C CYS A 26 20.04 26.98 -22.54
N LYS A 27 20.18 27.39 -23.82
CA LYS A 27 19.04 27.59 -24.73
C LYS A 27 18.12 26.37 -24.87
N HIS A 28 18.65 25.16 -24.67
CA HIS A 28 17.90 23.89 -24.66
C HIS A 28 17.18 23.59 -23.33
N GLY A 29 17.13 24.54 -22.38
CA GLY A 29 16.42 24.39 -21.10
C GLY A 29 17.06 23.41 -20.11
N ARG A 30 18.28 22.92 -20.40
CA ARG A 30 19.06 22.04 -19.51
C ARG A 30 20.07 22.87 -18.74
N GLN A 31 20.55 22.36 -17.60
CA GLN A 31 21.69 22.97 -16.92
C GLN A 31 22.89 23.02 -17.88
N ARG A 32 23.53 24.18 -18.05
CA ARG A 32 24.56 24.41 -19.09
C ARG A 32 25.71 23.40 -18.98
N SER A 33 26.14 23.08 -17.75
CA SER A 33 27.13 22.03 -17.48
C SER A 33 26.69 20.62 -17.89
N ARG A 34 25.38 20.36 -17.95
CA ARG A 34 24.76 19.07 -18.31
C ARG A 34 24.17 19.03 -19.72
N CYS A 35 24.46 20.01 -20.57
CA CYS A 35 23.93 20.05 -21.93
C CYS A 35 25.00 19.63 -22.93
N GLN A 36 24.81 18.46 -23.55
CA GLN A 36 25.69 17.93 -24.60
C GLN A 36 25.78 18.86 -25.80
N GLU A 37 24.64 19.38 -26.27
CA GLU A 37 24.52 20.32 -27.40
C GLU A 37 25.12 21.71 -27.14
N CYS A 38 25.52 22.00 -25.90
CA CYS A 38 26.22 23.25 -25.54
C CYS A 38 27.65 22.99 -25.07
N GLY A 39 28.20 21.79 -25.30
CA GLY A 39 29.55 21.44 -24.86
C GLY A 39 29.70 21.37 -23.33
N GLY A 40 28.62 21.13 -22.60
CA GLY A 40 28.64 21.04 -21.15
C GLY A 40 29.56 19.92 -20.66
N GLY A 41 30.64 20.28 -19.96
CA GLY A 41 31.71 19.37 -19.54
C GLY A 41 31.28 18.24 -18.59
N SER A 42 30.04 18.21 -18.11
CA SER A 42 29.53 17.14 -17.25
C SER A 42 28.93 15.96 -18.01
N MET A 43 28.67 16.07 -19.31
CA MET A 43 28.10 14.99 -20.14
C MET A 43 29.13 14.46 -21.15
N CYS A 44 29.13 13.15 -21.38
CA CYS A 44 29.90 12.54 -22.46
C CYS A 44 29.11 12.51 -23.77
N GLU A 45 29.79 12.13 -24.86
CA GLU A 45 29.18 11.88 -26.17
C GLU A 45 28.09 10.79 -26.13
N HIS A 46 28.21 9.83 -25.20
CA HIS A 46 27.22 8.77 -24.94
C HIS A 46 25.97 9.26 -24.17
N GLY A 47 25.79 10.57 -23.97
CA GLY A 47 24.61 11.15 -23.32
C GLY A 47 24.47 10.81 -21.82
N ARG A 48 25.53 10.34 -21.17
CA ARG A 48 25.60 10.08 -19.72
C ARG A 48 26.44 11.15 -19.02
N GLN A 49 26.33 11.27 -17.70
CA GLN A 49 27.29 12.10 -16.97
C GLN A 49 28.70 11.49 -17.10
N ARG A 50 29.72 12.28 -17.47
CA ARG A 50 31.10 11.78 -17.71
C ARG A 50 31.61 10.95 -16.54
N ALA A 51 31.39 11.45 -15.31
CA ALA A 51 31.76 10.74 -14.09
C ALA A 51 31.10 9.35 -13.95
N SER A 52 29.92 9.14 -14.53
CA SER A 52 29.14 7.90 -14.48
C SER A 52 29.17 7.11 -15.80
N CYS A 53 29.93 7.52 -16.80
CA CYS A 53 29.99 6.84 -18.09
C CYS A 53 31.13 5.82 -18.10
N ARG A 54 30.80 4.53 -18.24
CA ARG A 54 31.80 3.45 -18.35
C ARG A 54 32.67 3.59 -19.60
N GLU A 55 32.04 3.88 -20.73
CA GLU A 55 32.70 4.00 -22.05
C GLU A 55 33.69 5.19 -22.11
N CYS A 56 33.51 6.20 -21.25
CA CYS A 56 34.44 7.34 -21.13
C CYS A 56 35.37 7.24 -19.91
N GLY A 57 35.47 6.07 -19.27
CA GLY A 57 36.35 5.89 -18.10
C GLY A 57 35.92 6.65 -16.84
N GLY A 58 34.63 6.96 -16.70
CA GLY A 58 34.07 7.69 -15.57
C GLY A 58 34.30 6.99 -14.23
N GLY A 59 34.96 7.68 -13.29
CA GLY A 59 35.37 7.12 -11.99
C GLY A 59 34.26 6.73 -11.00
N SER A 60 32.98 6.95 -11.32
CA SER A 60 31.86 6.66 -10.41
C SER A 60 31.38 5.21 -10.50
N ILE A 61 31.57 4.54 -11.63
CA ILE A 61 31.09 3.16 -11.87
C ILE A 61 32.29 2.28 -12.22
N CYS A 62 32.38 1.11 -11.59
CA CYS A 62 33.42 0.14 -11.90
C CYS A 62 33.09 -0.69 -13.15
N GLU A 63 34.06 -1.50 -13.61
CA GLU A 63 33.87 -2.45 -14.70
C GLU A 63 32.73 -3.46 -14.45
N HIS A 64 32.44 -3.76 -13.18
CA HIS A 64 31.32 -4.61 -12.73
C HIS A 64 29.95 -3.90 -12.73
N GLY A 65 29.84 -2.68 -13.27
CA GLY A 65 28.57 -1.94 -13.38
C GLY A 65 27.99 -1.42 -12.05
N ARG A 66 28.76 -1.52 -10.96
CA ARG A 66 28.39 -1.03 -9.63
C ARG A 66 29.04 0.33 -9.36
N GLN A 67 28.51 1.12 -8.42
CA GLN A 67 29.23 2.30 -7.95
C GLN A 67 30.60 1.88 -7.41
N ARG A 68 31.67 2.52 -7.88
CA ARG A 68 33.06 2.12 -7.59
C ARG A 68 33.33 2.09 -6.07
N ALA A 69 32.80 3.07 -5.34
CA ALA A 69 32.83 3.13 -3.89
C ALA A 69 32.15 1.92 -3.21
N SER A 70 31.16 1.30 -3.86
CA SER A 70 30.33 0.20 -3.34
C SER A 70 30.62 -1.15 -3.97
N CYS A 71 31.68 -1.27 -4.79
CA CYS A 71 32.05 -2.52 -5.43
C CYS A 71 33.14 -3.23 -4.61
N LYS A 72 32.83 -4.41 -4.06
CA LYS A 72 33.79 -5.24 -3.31
C LYS A 72 34.97 -5.69 -4.18
N GLU A 73 34.68 -6.13 -5.41
CA GLU A 73 35.69 -6.62 -6.37
C GLU A 73 36.67 -5.53 -6.83
N CYS A 74 36.29 -4.25 -6.74
CA CYS A 74 37.17 -3.12 -7.07
C CYS A 74 37.78 -2.44 -5.84
N GLY A 75 37.73 -3.06 -4.66
CA GLY A 75 38.26 -2.47 -3.43
C GLY A 75 37.48 -1.24 -2.94
N GLY A 76 36.21 -1.11 -3.30
CA GLY A 76 35.36 0.02 -2.91
C GLY A 76 35.23 0.14 -1.39
N GLY A 77 35.64 1.29 -0.84
CA GLY A 77 35.71 1.51 0.61
C GLY A 77 34.36 1.54 1.35
N SER A 78 33.22 1.57 0.66
CA SER A 78 31.89 1.70 1.29
C SER A 78 31.34 0.38 1.83
N ILE A 79 31.82 -0.77 1.34
CA ILE A 79 31.41 -2.11 1.78
C ILE A 79 32.63 -2.84 2.36
N CYS A 80 32.45 -3.52 3.49
CA CYS A 80 33.52 -4.33 4.07
C CYS A 80 33.46 -5.80 3.62
N GLU A 81 34.43 -6.60 4.05
CA GLU A 81 34.52 -8.03 3.71
C GLU A 81 33.24 -8.82 4.08
N HIS A 82 32.55 -8.40 5.15
CA HIS A 82 31.27 -8.92 5.64
C HIS A 82 30.04 -8.52 4.81
N SER A 83 30.23 -7.89 3.64
CA SER A 83 29.16 -7.42 2.74
C SER A 83 28.18 -6.43 3.38
N ARG A 84 28.60 -5.77 4.47
CA ARG A 84 27.88 -4.69 5.14
C ARG A 84 28.52 -3.36 4.78
N GLN A 85 27.76 -2.27 4.88
CA GLN A 85 28.34 -0.94 4.75
C GLN A 85 29.46 -0.80 5.79
N ARG A 86 30.68 -0.47 5.38
CA ARG A 86 31.88 -0.48 6.24
C ARG A 86 31.71 0.40 7.48
N SER A 87 31.09 1.57 7.32
CA SER A 87 30.72 2.46 8.43
C SER A 87 29.74 1.84 9.43
N ARG A 88 28.95 0.84 9.00
CA ARG A 88 27.95 0.11 9.79
C ARG A 88 28.33 -1.36 10.05
N CYS A 89 29.59 -1.74 9.90
CA CYS A 89 30.01 -3.09 10.24
C CYS A 89 30.69 -3.10 11.61
N ARG A 90 30.17 -3.91 12.54
CA ARG A 90 30.77 -4.09 13.87
C ARG A 90 32.14 -4.78 13.79
N GLU A 91 32.22 -5.85 13.00
CA GLU A 91 33.43 -6.67 12.84
C GLU A 91 34.59 -5.88 12.22
N CYS A 92 34.30 -4.81 11.45
CA CYS A 92 35.32 -3.94 10.86
C CYS A 92 35.53 -2.62 11.63
N GLY A 93 35.04 -2.51 12.87
CA GLY A 93 35.19 -1.29 13.68
C GLY A 93 34.47 -0.06 13.10
N GLY A 94 33.40 -0.26 12.32
CA GLY A 94 32.68 0.81 11.64
C GLY A 94 32.21 1.89 12.60
N GLY A 95 32.68 3.13 12.41
CA GLY A 95 32.46 4.25 13.33
C GLY A 95 31.00 4.65 13.55
N SER A 96 30.04 4.13 12.78
CA SER A 96 28.61 4.36 12.99
C SER A 96 27.95 3.37 13.96
N ILE A 97 28.62 2.29 14.36
CA ILE A 97 28.11 1.30 15.32
C ILE A 97 28.95 1.32 16.60
N CYS A 98 28.30 1.24 17.76
CA CYS A 98 28.97 1.10 19.03
C CYS A 98 29.26 -0.37 19.38
N GLU A 99 30.08 -0.59 20.40
CA GLU A 99 30.34 -1.92 20.98
C GLU A 99 29.07 -2.72 21.31
N HIS A 100 27.97 -2.02 21.64
CA HIS A 100 26.64 -2.56 21.92
C HIS A 100 25.82 -2.95 20.67
N GLY A 101 26.39 -2.93 19.47
CA GLY A 101 25.72 -3.31 18.21
C GLY A 101 24.62 -2.34 17.74
N ARG A 102 24.45 -1.20 18.41
CA ARG A 102 23.50 -0.15 18.02
C ARG A 102 24.22 0.92 17.21
N ARG A 103 23.47 1.71 16.41
CA ARG A 103 24.05 2.93 15.82
C ARG A 103 24.56 3.82 16.94
N ARG A 104 25.82 4.29 16.88
CA ARG A 104 26.43 5.14 17.93
C ARG A 104 25.55 6.33 18.27
N SER A 105 24.96 6.97 17.26
CA SER A 105 24.01 8.08 17.43
C SER A 105 22.81 7.72 18.31
N ASN A 106 22.34 6.47 18.25
CA ASN A 106 21.15 5.99 18.94
C ASN A 106 21.48 5.17 20.22
N CYS A 107 22.75 5.07 20.59
CA CYS A 107 23.15 4.27 21.74
C CYS A 107 23.13 5.12 23.02
N LYS A 108 22.30 4.72 23.99
CA LYS A 108 22.24 5.34 25.33
C LYS A 108 23.60 5.26 26.04
N CYS A 109 24.23 4.09 26.05
CA CYS A 109 25.49 3.84 26.77
C CYS A 109 26.69 4.59 26.18
N CYS A 110 26.68 4.88 24.86
CA CYS A 110 27.76 5.62 24.20
C CYS A 110 27.51 7.13 24.12
N ARG A 111 26.58 7.67 24.93
CA ARG A 111 26.13 9.06 24.88
C ARG A 111 25.79 9.54 23.46
N GLY A 112 25.16 8.66 22.67
CA GLY A 112 24.73 8.99 21.33
C GLY A 112 23.84 10.24 21.32
N GLY A 113 24.20 11.23 20.50
CA GLY A 113 23.50 12.53 20.46
C GLY A 113 22.02 12.44 20.11
N SER A 114 21.52 11.29 19.64
CA SER A 114 20.11 11.11 19.29
C SER A 114 19.22 10.66 20.45
N VAL A 115 19.78 10.08 21.53
CA VAL A 115 19.01 9.53 22.66
C VAL A 115 19.44 10.19 23.97
N CYS A 116 18.48 10.59 24.80
CA CYS A 116 18.74 11.21 26.10
C CYS A 116 18.94 10.16 27.21
N GLU A 117 19.33 10.61 28.40
CA GLU A 117 19.43 9.79 29.61
C GLU A 117 18.10 9.07 29.96
N HIS A 118 16.97 9.66 29.62
CA HIS A 118 15.63 9.08 29.75
C HIS A 118 15.29 7.98 28.72
N GLY A 119 16.23 7.61 27.84
CA GLY A 119 16.01 6.58 26.81
C GLY A 119 15.09 6.99 25.66
N ARG A 120 14.67 8.26 25.60
CA ARG A 120 13.85 8.84 24.52
C ARG A 120 14.75 9.52 23.50
N GLN A 121 14.25 9.74 22.28
CA GLN A 121 14.96 10.57 21.31
C GLN A 121 15.14 11.99 21.89
N ARG A 122 16.36 12.56 21.90
CA ARG A 122 16.65 13.86 22.54
C ARG A 122 15.72 14.95 22.03
N SER A 123 15.49 15.00 20.73
CA SER A 123 14.57 15.97 20.12
C SER A 123 13.13 15.84 20.64
N ARG A 124 12.72 14.66 21.11
CA ARG A 124 11.39 14.35 21.66
C ARG A 124 11.36 14.31 23.20
N CYS A 125 12.43 14.65 23.90
CA CYS A 125 12.46 14.58 25.36
C CYS A 125 12.31 15.98 25.97
N LYS A 126 11.18 16.25 26.64
CA LYS A 126 10.94 17.52 27.35
C LYS A 126 12.00 17.79 28.43
N GLY A 127 12.32 16.77 29.25
CA GLY A 127 13.32 16.86 30.32
C GLY A 127 14.76 17.14 29.84
N CYS A 128 15.03 17.05 28.53
CA CYS A 128 16.34 17.37 27.96
C CYS A 128 16.28 18.57 27.00
N GLY A 129 15.24 19.41 27.09
CA GLY A 129 15.07 20.58 26.21
C GLY A 129 14.72 20.24 24.76
N GLY A 130 14.20 19.04 24.49
CA GLY A 130 13.84 18.59 23.14
C GLY A 130 12.75 19.42 22.49
N GLY A 131 13.10 20.17 21.44
CA GLY A 131 12.18 21.08 20.74
C GLY A 131 11.06 20.43 19.92
N SER A 132 10.96 19.10 19.84
CA SER A 132 9.89 18.44 19.06
C SER A 132 8.59 18.30 19.82
N ILE A 133 8.59 18.37 21.15
CA ILE A 133 7.38 18.29 21.99
C ILE A 133 7.12 19.64 22.65
N CYS A 134 5.85 20.09 22.67
CA CYS A 134 5.45 21.32 23.34
C CYS A 134 5.15 21.09 24.82
N GLU A 135 4.83 22.17 25.54
CA GLU A 135 4.36 22.11 26.92
C GLU A 135 3.10 21.23 27.12
N HIS A 136 2.25 21.14 26.08
CA HIS A 136 1.03 20.32 26.02
C HIS A 136 1.26 18.83 25.69
N GLU A 137 2.50 18.34 25.79
CA GLU A 137 2.90 16.94 25.49
C GLU A 137 2.61 16.43 24.07
N ARG A 138 2.25 17.33 23.15
CA ARG A 138 2.06 17.03 21.73
C ARG A 138 3.30 17.38 20.93
N GLN A 139 3.44 16.81 19.73
CA GLN A 139 4.46 17.28 18.81
C GLN A 139 4.23 18.78 18.52
N ARG A 140 5.25 19.64 18.64
CA ARG A 140 5.10 21.10 18.49
C ARG A 140 4.41 21.47 17.17
N PHE A 141 4.81 20.84 16.08
CA PHE A 141 4.20 21.07 14.76
C PHE A 141 2.71 20.65 14.68
N GLN A 142 2.24 19.80 15.59
CA GLN A 142 0.85 19.32 15.73
C GLN A 142 0.07 20.02 16.85
N CYS A 143 0.69 20.91 17.61
CA CYS A 143 0.02 21.59 18.71
C CYS A 143 -0.56 22.93 18.23
N ARG A 144 -1.88 23.08 18.27
CA ARG A 144 -2.57 24.35 17.96
C ARG A 144 -2.15 25.47 18.91
N ALA A 145 -2.11 25.20 20.21
CA ALA A 145 -1.78 26.18 21.25
C ALA A 145 -0.35 26.74 21.12
N CYS A 146 0.56 25.99 20.48
CA CYS A 146 1.95 26.43 20.25
C CYS A 146 2.19 26.93 18.81
N GLY A 147 1.15 27.24 18.04
CA GLY A 147 1.27 27.72 16.66
C GLY A 147 1.76 26.66 15.66
N GLY A 148 1.58 25.38 15.97
CA GLY A 148 2.01 24.27 15.12
C GLY A 148 1.36 24.28 13.74
N GLY A 149 2.18 24.35 12.69
CA GLY A 149 1.73 24.53 11.31
C GLY A 149 0.95 23.37 10.67
N SER A 150 0.75 22.23 11.35
CA SER A 150 0.02 21.09 10.78
C SER A 150 -1.49 21.10 11.06
N ILE A 151 -1.97 21.86 12.04
CA ILE A 151 -3.41 22.01 12.35
C ILE A 151 -3.83 23.45 12.02
N CYS A 152 -4.99 23.62 11.39
CA CYS A 152 -5.56 24.95 11.14
C CYS A 152 -6.38 25.44 12.35
N GLU A 153 -6.83 26.69 12.29
CA GLU A 153 -7.77 27.26 13.26
C GLU A 153 -9.07 26.45 13.38
N HIS A 154 -9.48 25.75 12.31
CA HIS A 154 -10.65 24.86 12.25
C HIS A 154 -10.41 23.47 12.87
N GLY A 155 -9.29 23.24 13.56
CA GLY A 155 -8.98 21.96 14.23
C GLY A 155 -8.69 20.78 13.29
N GLN A 156 -8.63 21.00 11.99
CA GLN A 156 -8.31 19.99 10.97
C GLN A 156 -6.83 20.05 10.61
N VAL A 157 -6.29 18.95 10.08
CA VAL A 157 -4.96 18.98 9.47
C VAL A 157 -4.97 19.98 8.31
N ARG A 158 -4.08 20.98 8.30
CA ARG A 158 -4.08 22.10 7.32
C ARG A 158 -4.16 21.61 5.88
N SER A 159 -3.43 20.54 5.54
CA SER A 159 -3.45 19.95 4.20
C SER A 159 -4.82 19.38 3.81
N ARG A 160 -5.64 18.96 4.78
CA ARG A 160 -6.99 18.39 4.58
C ARG A 160 -8.11 19.40 4.83
N CYS A 161 -7.82 20.58 5.38
CA CYS A 161 -8.85 21.57 5.68
C CYS A 161 -9.35 22.23 4.40
N LYS A 162 -10.66 22.13 4.15
CA LYS A 162 -11.31 22.79 3.00
C LYS A 162 -11.29 24.32 3.14
N GLN A 163 -11.61 24.83 4.33
CA GLN A 163 -11.71 26.27 4.63
C GLN A 163 -10.34 26.98 4.55
N CYS A 164 -9.24 26.30 4.87
CA CYS A 164 -7.89 26.86 4.74
C CYS A 164 -7.25 26.60 3.36
N GLY A 165 -8.01 26.11 2.36
CA GLY A 165 -7.47 25.84 1.03
C GLY A 165 -6.43 24.71 0.98
N GLY A 166 -6.49 23.76 1.93
CA GLY A 166 -5.55 22.64 2.02
C GLY A 166 -5.40 21.86 0.71
N GLY A 167 -4.16 21.55 0.32
CA GLY A 167 -3.85 20.93 -0.96
C GLY A 167 -4.37 19.49 -1.16
N SER A 168 -4.73 18.79 -0.09
CA SER A 168 -5.14 17.37 -0.14
C SER A 168 -6.61 17.18 -0.49
N ILE A 169 -7.49 18.11 -0.12
CA ILE A 169 -8.94 18.02 -0.35
C ILE A 169 -9.38 19.22 -1.18
N CYS A 170 -10.21 18.98 -2.19
CA CYS A 170 -10.78 20.06 -2.98
C CYS A 170 -12.00 20.70 -2.32
N VAL A 171 -12.49 21.80 -2.89
CA VAL A 171 -13.73 22.46 -2.46
C VAL A 171 -14.94 21.51 -2.47
N HIS A 172 -14.96 20.54 -3.40
CA HIS A 172 -15.98 19.49 -3.48
C HIS A 172 -15.84 18.37 -2.42
N GLY A 173 -14.88 18.47 -1.49
CA GLY A 173 -14.67 17.49 -0.44
C GLY A 173 -14.06 16.15 -0.86
N ARG A 174 -13.60 16.04 -2.10
CA ARG A 174 -12.88 14.87 -2.62
C ARG A 174 -11.38 15.09 -2.49
N GLN A 175 -10.59 14.01 -2.56
CA GLN A 175 -9.14 14.17 -2.68
C GLN A 175 -8.82 14.97 -3.94
N ARG A 176 -8.06 16.06 -3.79
CA ARG A 176 -7.81 17.02 -4.88
C ARG A 176 -7.13 16.35 -6.07
N ALA A 177 -6.21 15.42 -5.82
CA ALA A 177 -5.57 14.60 -6.85
C ALA A 177 -6.57 13.78 -7.69
N SER A 178 -7.68 13.36 -7.07
CA SER A 178 -8.72 12.50 -7.67
C SER A 178 -9.99 13.27 -8.06
N CYS A 179 -9.99 14.60 -8.00
CA CYS A 179 -11.16 15.42 -8.33
C CYS A 179 -11.08 15.92 -9.79
N LYS A 180 -12.04 15.53 -10.62
CA LYS A 180 -12.19 16.00 -12.02
C LYS A 180 -12.32 17.51 -12.08
N ASP A 181 -13.20 18.05 -11.24
CA ASP A 181 -13.61 19.47 -11.24
C ASP A 181 -12.51 20.40 -10.73
N CYS A 182 -11.45 19.84 -10.13
CA CYS A 182 -10.26 20.59 -9.72
C CYS A 182 -9.02 20.26 -10.56
N SER A 183 -9.22 19.67 -11.75
CA SER A 183 -8.13 19.24 -12.63
C SER A 183 -7.08 18.37 -11.93
N GLY A 184 -7.54 17.52 -11.01
CA GLY A 184 -6.69 16.61 -10.25
C GLY A 184 -5.80 15.76 -11.15
N GLY A 185 -4.51 15.67 -10.81
CA GLY A 185 -3.50 14.98 -11.61
C GLY A 185 -3.80 13.50 -11.90
N SER A 186 -4.68 12.86 -11.13
CA SER A 186 -4.90 11.40 -11.19
C SER A 186 -6.02 10.98 -12.13
N ILE A 187 -6.96 11.86 -12.49
CA ILE A 187 -8.12 11.53 -13.34
C ILE A 187 -8.12 12.42 -14.58
N CYS A 188 -8.33 11.82 -15.75
CA CYS A 188 -8.42 12.55 -17.01
C CYS A 188 -9.85 13.04 -17.31
N LYS A 189 -10.00 13.85 -18.36
CA LYS A 189 -11.32 14.30 -18.85
C LYS A 189 -12.29 13.15 -19.16
N HIS A 190 -11.77 11.97 -19.52
CA HIS A 190 -12.55 10.75 -19.82
C HIS A 190 -12.94 9.94 -18.57
N ARG A 191 -12.82 10.49 -17.36
CA ARG A 191 -13.16 9.83 -16.08
C ARG A 191 -12.36 8.55 -15.77
N LYS A 192 -11.32 8.27 -16.55
CA LYS A 192 -10.35 7.19 -16.34
C LYS A 192 -9.16 7.72 -15.54
N VAL A 193 -8.47 6.85 -14.81
CA VAL A 193 -7.17 7.19 -14.21
C VAL A 193 -6.23 7.64 -15.33
N ARG A 194 -5.56 8.79 -15.17
CA ARG A 194 -4.74 9.42 -16.23
C ARG A 194 -3.71 8.46 -16.82
N SER A 195 -3.04 7.69 -15.96
CA SER A 195 -2.08 6.66 -16.39
C SER A 195 -2.71 5.54 -17.23
N ARG A 196 -4.01 5.26 -17.04
CA ARG A 196 -4.77 4.22 -17.75
C ARG A 196 -5.55 4.73 -18.96
N CYS A 197 -5.49 6.01 -19.29
CA CYS A 197 -6.28 6.58 -20.37
C CYS A 197 -5.45 6.69 -21.66
N LYS A 198 -5.74 5.85 -22.66
CA LYS A 198 -5.10 5.88 -23.99
C LYS A 198 -5.26 7.25 -24.66
N GLU A 199 -6.47 7.80 -24.64
CA GLU A 199 -6.84 9.10 -25.21
C GLU A 199 -6.13 10.31 -24.54
N CYS A 200 -5.44 10.09 -23.41
CA CYS A 200 -4.64 11.11 -22.72
C CYS A 200 -3.14 10.79 -22.71
N GLY A 201 -2.68 9.84 -23.54
CA GLY A 201 -1.28 9.42 -23.55
C GLY A 201 -0.86 8.64 -22.28
N GLY A 202 -1.82 8.05 -21.57
CA GLY A 202 -1.57 7.27 -20.36
C GLY A 202 -0.70 6.05 -20.65
N GLY A 203 0.50 6.02 -20.08
CA GLY A 203 1.52 5.00 -20.38
C GLY A 203 1.22 3.59 -19.84
N SER A 204 0.15 3.36 -19.08
CA SER A 204 -0.16 2.05 -18.49
C SER A 204 -0.89 1.11 -19.43
N ILE A 205 -1.53 1.61 -20.49
CA ILE A 205 -2.26 0.80 -21.48
C ILE A 205 -1.46 0.75 -22.78
N CYS A 206 -1.33 -0.43 -23.39
CA CYS A 206 -0.71 -0.59 -24.70
C CYS A 206 -1.71 -0.33 -25.84
N GLU A 207 -1.22 -0.35 -27.08
CA GLU A 207 -2.04 -0.23 -28.29
C GLU A 207 -3.19 -1.26 -28.35
N HIS A 208 -2.97 -2.46 -27.78
CA HIS A 208 -3.93 -3.57 -27.69
C HIS A 208 -5.00 -3.41 -26.59
N ASN A 209 -5.16 -2.21 -25.99
CA ASN A 209 -6.10 -1.95 -24.91
C ASN A 209 -5.93 -2.84 -23.65
N LEU A 210 -4.74 -3.43 -23.49
CA LEU A 210 -4.34 -4.20 -22.31
C LEU A 210 -3.37 -3.38 -21.45
N HIS A 211 -3.27 -3.71 -20.17
CA HIS A 211 -2.21 -3.14 -19.34
C HIS A 211 -0.84 -3.54 -19.91
N LYS A 212 0.11 -2.60 -20.08
CA LYS A 212 1.42 -2.88 -20.69
C LYS A 212 2.13 -4.05 -20.00
N SER A 213 2.04 -4.12 -18.68
CA SER A 213 2.65 -5.22 -17.93
C SER A 213 2.01 -6.59 -18.24
N SER A 214 0.74 -6.62 -18.65
CA SER A 214 -0.04 -7.83 -18.91
C SER A 214 -0.16 -8.17 -20.39
N CYS A 215 0.37 -7.35 -21.30
CA CYS A 215 0.23 -7.57 -22.73
C CYS A 215 1.38 -8.42 -23.26
N LYS A 216 1.08 -9.66 -23.71
CA LYS A 216 2.07 -10.55 -24.35
C LYS A 216 2.70 -9.90 -25.59
N LYS A 217 1.89 -9.30 -26.46
CA LYS A 217 2.35 -8.64 -27.71
C LYS A 217 3.29 -7.46 -27.47
N CYS A 218 3.21 -6.80 -26.31
CA CYS A 218 4.09 -5.69 -25.95
C CYS A 218 5.25 -6.08 -25.02
N GLY A 219 5.54 -7.39 -24.86
CA GLY A 219 6.59 -7.86 -23.98
C GLY A 219 6.32 -7.61 -22.49
N GLY A 220 5.05 -7.52 -22.08
CA GLY A 220 4.64 -7.26 -20.71
C GLY A 220 5.14 -8.35 -19.74
N GLY A 221 5.91 -7.96 -18.73
CA GLY A 221 6.55 -8.91 -17.80
C GLY A 221 5.62 -9.75 -16.91
N SER A 222 4.31 -9.48 -16.90
CA SER A 222 3.33 -10.21 -16.08
C SER A 222 2.86 -11.51 -16.73
N ILE A 223 2.92 -11.63 -18.06
CA ILE A 223 2.51 -12.83 -18.81
C ILE A 223 3.74 -13.45 -19.47
N CYS A 224 3.84 -14.77 -19.43
CA CYS A 224 4.92 -15.49 -20.12
C CYS A 224 4.54 -15.86 -21.56
N GLU A 225 5.48 -16.42 -22.30
CA GLU A 225 5.25 -16.92 -23.67
C GLU A 225 4.12 -17.97 -23.75
N HIS A 226 3.93 -18.75 -22.68
CA HIS A 226 2.85 -19.73 -22.55
C HIS A 226 1.46 -19.11 -22.27
N GLY A 227 1.32 -17.78 -22.27
CA GLY A 227 0.04 -17.09 -22.01
C GLY A 227 -0.43 -17.14 -20.55
N ARG A 228 0.38 -17.69 -19.65
CA ARG A 228 0.10 -17.78 -18.21
C ARG A 228 0.71 -16.59 -17.48
N VAL A 229 0.20 -16.28 -16.29
CA VAL A 229 0.86 -15.33 -15.40
C VAL A 229 2.27 -15.83 -15.11
N ARG A 230 3.29 -15.02 -15.40
CA ARG A 230 4.71 -15.44 -15.36
C ARG A 230 5.12 -15.98 -14.00
N SER A 231 4.58 -15.41 -12.92
CA SER A 231 4.81 -15.90 -11.55
C SER A 231 4.17 -17.26 -11.26
N GLN A 232 3.18 -17.69 -12.04
CA GLN A 232 2.47 -18.96 -11.89
C GLN A 232 2.84 -19.99 -12.96
N CYS A 233 3.64 -19.63 -13.96
CA CYS A 233 4.06 -20.54 -14.99
C CYS A 233 5.19 -21.45 -14.49
N LYS A 234 4.95 -22.77 -14.49
CA LYS A 234 5.97 -23.78 -14.15
C LYS A 234 7.13 -23.73 -15.14
N ASP A 235 6.80 -23.64 -16.43
CA ASP A 235 7.74 -23.76 -17.55
C ASP A 235 8.70 -22.55 -17.62
N CYS A 236 8.27 -21.38 -17.13
CA CYS A 236 9.11 -20.19 -17.03
C CYS A 236 9.77 -20.00 -15.65
N GLY A 237 9.77 -21.03 -14.79
CA GLY A 237 10.36 -20.95 -13.45
C GLY A 237 9.64 -19.98 -12.49
N GLY A 238 8.35 -19.72 -12.72
CA GLY A 238 7.55 -18.79 -11.94
C GLY A 238 7.60 -19.07 -10.43
N GLY A 239 7.86 -18.03 -9.63
CA GLY A 239 8.09 -18.16 -8.19
C GLY A 239 6.94 -18.77 -7.37
N SER A 240 5.71 -18.77 -7.90
CA SER A 240 4.50 -19.21 -7.18
C SER A 240 4.22 -20.70 -7.27
N ILE A 241 4.69 -21.38 -8.32
CA ILE A 241 4.46 -22.81 -8.56
C ILE A 241 5.82 -23.53 -8.50
N CYS A 242 5.88 -24.66 -7.82
CA CYS A 242 7.09 -25.47 -7.77
C CYS A 242 7.17 -26.49 -8.92
N LYS A 243 8.31 -27.17 -9.04
CA LYS A 243 8.51 -28.26 -10.01
C LYS A 243 7.43 -29.37 -9.94
N HIS A 244 6.82 -29.56 -8.77
CA HIS A 244 5.73 -30.52 -8.55
C HIS A 244 4.34 -30.01 -8.96
N GLY A 245 4.22 -28.86 -9.64
CA GLY A 245 2.93 -28.29 -10.07
C GLY A 245 2.07 -27.74 -8.92
N ARG A 246 2.57 -27.77 -7.69
CA ARG A 246 1.88 -27.26 -6.49
C ARG A 246 2.29 -25.82 -6.22
N ARG A 247 1.42 -25.04 -5.56
CA ARG A 247 1.80 -23.72 -5.05
C ARG A 247 3.01 -23.87 -4.12
N ARG A 248 4.10 -23.16 -4.42
CA ARG A 248 5.41 -23.33 -3.76
C ARG A 248 5.30 -23.16 -2.24
N SER A 249 4.48 -22.22 -1.79
CA SER A 249 4.18 -22.02 -0.37
C SER A 249 3.51 -23.21 0.31
N ARG A 250 2.77 -24.04 -0.45
CA ARG A 250 2.06 -25.25 0.02
C ARG A 250 2.78 -26.55 -0.34
N CYS A 251 3.98 -26.51 -0.91
CA CYS A 251 4.67 -27.73 -1.32
C CYS A 251 5.66 -28.20 -0.27
N LYS A 252 5.38 -29.35 0.39
CA LYS A 252 6.29 -29.98 1.35
C LYS A 252 7.68 -30.24 0.74
N GLY A 253 7.72 -30.87 -0.44
CA GLY A 253 8.99 -31.18 -1.15
C GLY A 253 9.76 -29.96 -1.67
N CYS A 254 9.31 -28.74 -1.41
CA CYS A 254 10.05 -27.50 -1.75
C CYS A 254 10.27 -26.59 -0.53
N GLY A 255 10.06 -27.11 0.69
CA GLY A 255 10.18 -26.31 1.91
C GLY A 255 9.13 -25.20 2.02
N GLY A 256 7.96 -25.36 1.38
CA GLY A 256 6.90 -24.36 1.39
C GLY A 256 6.45 -24.01 2.80
N GLY A 257 6.54 -22.73 3.18
CA GLY A 257 6.30 -22.28 4.56
C GLY A 257 4.87 -22.51 5.11
N SER A 258 3.89 -22.84 4.26
CA SER A 258 2.50 -23.06 4.68
C SER A 258 2.23 -24.46 5.23
N ILE A 259 3.04 -25.47 4.87
CA ILE A 259 2.87 -26.86 5.32
C ILE A 259 4.11 -27.27 6.11
N CYS A 260 3.91 -27.93 7.26
CA CYS A 260 5.01 -28.46 8.05
C CYS A 260 5.48 -29.83 7.54
N GLN A 261 6.55 -30.37 8.13
CA GLN A 261 7.05 -31.69 7.79
C GLN A 261 6.03 -32.81 8.03
N HIS A 262 5.07 -32.61 8.94
CA HIS A 262 3.98 -33.55 9.24
C HIS A 262 2.79 -33.46 8.26
N GLY A 263 2.92 -32.69 7.16
CA GLY A 263 1.86 -32.56 6.14
C GLY A 263 0.67 -31.68 6.55
N ARG A 264 0.69 -31.12 7.76
CA ARG A 264 -0.35 -30.22 8.28
C ARG A 264 -0.03 -28.76 7.95
N GLN A 265 -1.04 -27.89 7.92
CA GLN A 265 -0.79 -26.45 7.82
C GLN A 265 0.10 -26.02 9.01
N ARG A 266 1.22 -25.34 8.76
CA ARG A 266 2.23 -25.03 9.78
C ARG A 266 1.62 -24.24 10.96
N SER A 267 0.71 -23.33 10.68
CA SER A 267 -0.02 -22.59 11.72
C SER A 267 -0.94 -23.47 12.58
N ARG A 268 -1.37 -24.64 12.09
CA ARG A 268 -2.27 -25.59 12.75
C ARG A 268 -1.57 -26.84 13.29
N CYS A 269 -0.23 -26.92 13.22
CA CYS A 269 0.51 -28.08 13.68
C CYS A 269 1.02 -27.87 15.09
N LYS A 270 0.56 -28.69 16.05
CA LYS A 270 1.00 -28.64 17.46
C LYS A 270 2.51 -28.89 17.58
N GLU A 271 3.00 -29.95 16.93
CA GLU A 271 4.41 -30.37 16.97
C GLU A 271 5.37 -29.34 16.36
N CYS A 272 4.88 -28.41 15.53
CA CYS A 272 5.68 -27.33 14.96
C CYS A 272 5.48 -25.98 15.66
N GLY A 273 4.82 -25.95 16.83
CA GLY A 273 4.52 -24.71 17.55
C GLY A 273 3.57 -23.78 16.77
N GLY A 274 2.68 -24.35 15.96
CA GLY A 274 1.76 -23.60 15.11
C GLY A 274 0.90 -22.64 15.93
N GLY A 275 1.03 -21.33 15.67
CA GLY A 275 0.38 -20.28 16.47
C GLY A 275 -1.15 -20.29 16.49
N SER A 276 -1.82 -21.16 15.72
CA SER A 276 -3.28 -21.35 15.78
C SER A 276 -3.73 -22.44 16.78
N ILE A 277 -2.82 -23.24 17.33
CA ILE A 277 -3.11 -24.30 18.32
C ILE A 277 -2.56 -23.88 19.69
N CYS A 278 -3.36 -24.04 20.75
CA CYS A 278 -2.90 -23.81 22.12
C CYS A 278 -2.16 -25.04 22.67
N GLU A 279 -1.56 -24.91 23.86
CA GLU A 279 -0.96 -26.03 24.59
C GLU A 279 -1.95 -27.18 24.82
N HIS A 280 -3.23 -26.86 25.01
CA HIS A 280 -4.35 -27.82 25.15
C HIS A 280 -4.72 -28.55 23.84
N GLY A 281 -4.00 -28.35 22.74
CA GLY A 281 -4.25 -29.02 21.46
C GLY A 281 -5.49 -28.54 20.69
N GLN A 282 -6.25 -27.59 21.25
CA GLN A 282 -7.40 -26.96 20.60
C GLN A 282 -6.98 -25.76 19.75
N ARG A 283 -7.85 -25.31 18.83
CA ARG A 283 -7.62 -24.03 18.14
C ARG A 283 -7.64 -22.91 19.19
N ARG A 284 -6.60 -22.07 19.25
CA ARG A 284 -6.48 -20.97 20.23
C ARG A 284 -7.72 -20.09 20.27
N SER A 285 -8.32 -19.81 19.11
CA SER A 285 -9.54 -19.02 19.02
C SER A 285 -10.73 -19.66 19.74
N GLY A 286 -10.82 -21.00 19.77
CA GLY A 286 -11.89 -21.76 20.40
C GLY A 286 -11.50 -22.43 21.71
N CYS A 287 -10.37 -22.09 22.31
CA CYS A 287 -9.97 -22.69 23.58
C CYS A 287 -10.46 -21.84 24.75
N LYS A 288 -11.34 -22.40 25.59
CA LYS A 288 -11.86 -21.72 26.79
C LYS A 288 -10.71 -21.36 27.75
N SER A 289 -9.82 -22.32 28.03
CA SER A 289 -8.69 -22.16 28.94
C SER A 289 -7.69 -21.09 28.49
N CYS A 290 -7.56 -20.85 27.17
CA CYS A 290 -6.69 -19.78 26.63
C CYS A 290 -7.43 -18.46 26.39
N ARG A 291 -8.66 -18.30 26.90
CA ARG A 291 -9.53 -17.13 26.64
C ARG A 291 -9.68 -16.83 25.14
N GLY A 292 -9.80 -17.88 24.34
CA GLY A 292 -9.97 -17.78 22.89
C GLY A 292 -11.14 -16.87 22.50
N GLY A 293 -10.92 -16.00 21.51
CA GLY A 293 -11.90 -14.98 21.10
C GLY A 293 -13.24 -15.52 20.58
N SER A 294 -13.35 -16.82 20.30
CA SER A 294 -14.56 -17.45 19.74
C SER A 294 -15.51 -18.00 20.80
N ILE A 295 -15.06 -18.27 22.03
CA ILE A 295 -15.88 -18.83 23.12
C ILE A 295 -15.93 -17.82 24.28
N CYS A 296 -17.11 -17.60 24.86
CA CYS A 296 -17.26 -16.77 26.06
C CYS A 296 -16.99 -17.58 27.33
N GLU A 297 -16.97 -16.91 28.48
CA GLU A 297 -16.84 -17.59 29.78
C GLU A 297 -17.96 -18.60 30.06
N HIS A 298 -19.16 -18.35 29.51
CA HIS A 298 -20.32 -19.25 29.57
C HIS A 298 -20.19 -20.50 28.67
N GLY A 299 -19.05 -20.73 28.02
CA GLY A 299 -18.82 -21.92 27.18
C GLY A 299 -19.57 -21.92 25.85
N ARG A 300 -20.30 -20.85 25.52
CA ARG A 300 -21.00 -20.65 24.26
C ARG A 300 -20.12 -19.91 23.25
N ALA A 301 -20.40 -20.06 21.95
CA ALA A 301 -19.75 -19.20 20.95
C ALA A 301 -20.08 -17.73 21.28
N ARG A 302 -19.07 -16.84 21.34
CA ARG A 302 -19.27 -15.43 21.75
C ARG A 302 -20.33 -14.73 20.89
N SER A 303 -20.37 -15.03 19.59
CA SER A 303 -21.37 -14.48 18.69
C SER A 303 -22.80 -14.91 19.05
N GLN A 304 -22.98 -16.07 19.67
CA GLN A 304 -24.29 -16.66 20.01
C GLN A 304 -24.67 -16.51 21.49
N CYS A 305 -23.77 -15.98 22.32
CA CYS A 305 -24.04 -15.81 23.75
C CYS A 305 -24.83 -14.53 23.99
N LYS A 306 -26.08 -14.67 24.45
CA LYS A 306 -26.92 -13.54 24.85
C LYS A 306 -26.30 -12.72 25.98
N GLU A 307 -25.79 -13.39 27.03
CA GLU A 307 -25.18 -12.75 28.20
C GLU A 307 -23.93 -11.92 27.86
N CYS A 308 -23.23 -12.25 26.76
CA CYS A 308 -22.06 -11.50 26.29
C CYS A 308 -22.38 -10.49 25.17
N GLY A 309 -23.66 -10.23 24.87
CA GLY A 309 -24.04 -9.33 23.78
C GLY A 309 -23.65 -9.85 22.39
N GLY A 310 -23.63 -11.17 22.20
CA GLY A 310 -23.22 -11.81 20.96
C GLY A 310 -24.03 -11.33 19.75
N GLY A 311 -23.35 -10.88 18.70
CA GLY A 311 -24.01 -10.24 17.55
C GLY A 311 -25.05 -11.07 16.79
N SER A 312 -25.08 -12.40 16.96
CA SER A 312 -26.03 -13.28 16.26
C SER A 312 -27.36 -13.50 17.00
N VAL A 313 -27.43 -13.17 18.30
CA VAL A 313 -28.64 -13.29 19.13
C VAL A 313 -29.01 -11.90 19.65
N CYS A 314 -30.31 -11.58 19.63
CA CYS A 314 -30.79 -10.32 20.22
C CYS A 314 -31.11 -10.49 21.71
N GLU A 315 -31.44 -9.40 22.38
CA GLU A 315 -31.83 -9.38 23.80
C GLU A 315 -33.08 -10.24 24.06
N HIS A 316 -33.94 -10.40 23.05
CA HIS A 316 -35.12 -11.26 23.09
C HIS A 316 -34.81 -12.77 22.91
N GLY A 317 -33.53 -13.18 22.87
CA GLY A 317 -33.12 -14.58 22.73
C GLY A 317 -33.35 -15.18 21.32
N ARG A 318 -33.83 -14.37 20.37
CA ARG A 318 -34.04 -14.76 18.97
C ARG A 318 -32.78 -14.48 18.15
N GLN A 319 -32.60 -15.18 17.01
CA GLN A 319 -31.56 -14.78 16.06
C GLN A 319 -31.81 -13.33 15.63
N ARG A 320 -30.78 -12.48 15.72
CA ARG A 320 -30.93 -11.04 15.46
C ARG A 320 -31.45 -10.75 14.05
N SER A 321 -31.05 -11.57 13.08
CA SER A 321 -31.57 -11.47 11.70
C SER A 321 -33.06 -11.84 11.59
N GLN A 322 -33.61 -12.61 12.52
CA GLN A 322 -35.01 -13.08 12.54
C GLN A 322 -35.86 -12.36 13.60
N CYS A 323 -35.34 -11.36 14.31
CA CYS A 323 -36.07 -10.66 15.35
C CYS A 323 -36.72 -9.38 14.79
N LYS A 324 -38.06 -9.34 14.71
CA LYS A 324 -38.83 -8.17 14.27
C LYS A 324 -38.56 -6.94 15.16
N GLU A 325 -38.60 -7.14 16.47
CA GLU A 325 -38.35 -6.10 17.49
C GLU A 325 -36.95 -5.47 17.40
N CYS A 326 -35.99 -6.16 16.79
CA CYS A 326 -34.63 -5.65 16.58
C CYS A 326 -34.36 -5.21 15.11
N GLY A 327 -35.40 -5.10 14.27
CA GLY A 327 -35.25 -4.73 12.86
C GLY A 327 -34.55 -5.81 12.02
N GLY A 328 -34.64 -7.08 12.43
CA GLY A 328 -33.99 -8.22 11.79
C GLY A 328 -34.33 -8.34 10.30
N GLY A 329 -33.30 -8.41 9.46
CA GLY A 329 -33.44 -8.36 8.00
C GLY A 329 -34.13 -9.56 7.34
N SER A 330 -34.39 -10.65 8.06
CA SER A 330 -34.94 -11.89 7.50
C SER A 330 -36.46 -11.95 7.52
N ILE A 331 -37.15 -11.14 8.31
CA ILE A 331 -38.62 -11.11 8.41
C ILE A 331 -39.13 -9.77 7.88
N CYS A 332 -40.17 -9.79 7.06
CA CYS A 332 -40.83 -8.57 6.58
C CYS A 332 -41.92 -8.10 7.54
N GLU A 333 -42.52 -6.94 7.24
CA GLU A 333 -43.69 -6.45 7.96
C GLU A 333 -44.89 -7.43 7.91
N HIS A 334 -45.01 -8.22 6.82
CA HIS A 334 -46.05 -9.24 6.62
C HIS A 334 -45.80 -10.57 7.37
N GLU A 335 -44.92 -10.57 8.39
CA GLU A 335 -44.58 -11.71 9.27
C GLU A 335 -44.07 -12.98 8.56
N ARG A 336 -43.72 -12.85 7.28
CA ARG A 336 -43.12 -13.89 6.45
C ARG A 336 -41.62 -13.67 6.36
N ARG A 337 -40.86 -14.74 6.07
CA ARG A 337 -39.45 -14.57 5.70
C ARG A 337 -39.39 -13.66 4.46
N ARG A 338 -38.56 -12.62 4.46
CA ARG A 338 -38.45 -11.68 3.32
C ARG A 338 -38.20 -12.37 1.99
N SER A 339 -37.40 -13.44 1.99
CA SER A 339 -37.17 -14.25 0.78
C SER A 339 -38.43 -14.97 0.29
N GLN A 340 -39.40 -15.25 1.15
CA GLN A 340 -40.65 -15.95 0.87
C GLN A 340 -41.86 -15.01 0.80
N CYS A 341 -41.71 -13.72 1.10
CA CYS A 341 -42.80 -12.77 1.04
C CYS A 341 -42.97 -12.25 -0.39
N ARG A 342 -44.09 -12.56 -1.02
CA ARG A 342 -44.43 -12.07 -2.36
C ARG A 342 -44.54 -10.54 -2.38
N GLU A 343 -45.23 -9.96 -1.40
CA GLU A 343 -45.45 -8.51 -1.29
C GLU A 343 -44.14 -7.72 -1.14
N CYS A 344 -43.09 -8.31 -0.55
CA CYS A 344 -41.77 -7.68 -0.44
C CYS A 344 -40.81 -8.03 -1.60
N GLY A 345 -41.29 -8.65 -2.67
CA GLY A 345 -40.44 -9.06 -3.80
C GLY A 345 -39.48 -10.22 -3.50
N GLY A 346 -39.81 -11.06 -2.52
CA GLY A 346 -38.99 -12.19 -2.07
C GLY A 346 -38.71 -13.19 -3.18
N GLY A 347 -37.43 -13.52 -3.40
CA GLY A 347 -36.99 -14.34 -4.52
C GLY A 347 -37.39 -15.82 -4.50
N SER A 348 -37.94 -16.34 -3.40
CA SER A 348 -38.26 -17.77 -3.23
C SER A 348 -39.65 -18.17 -3.75
N ILE A 349 -40.61 -17.24 -3.79
CA ILE A 349 -41.98 -17.51 -4.25
C ILE A 349 -42.25 -16.62 -5.46
N CYS A 350 -42.74 -17.22 -6.55
CA CYS A 350 -43.12 -16.47 -7.75
C CYS A 350 -44.50 -15.83 -7.61
N GLU A 351 -44.88 -15.00 -8.58
CA GLU A 351 -46.21 -14.39 -8.62
C GLU A 351 -47.36 -15.41 -8.65
N HIS A 352 -47.10 -16.63 -9.13
CA HIS A 352 -48.05 -17.76 -9.14
C HIS A 352 -48.18 -18.49 -7.79
N GLY A 353 -47.67 -17.92 -6.69
CA GLY A 353 -47.77 -18.50 -5.34
C GLY A 353 -46.96 -19.79 -5.11
N ARG A 354 -46.20 -20.25 -6.11
CA ARG A 354 -45.37 -21.46 -6.05
C ARG A 354 -43.91 -21.12 -5.79
N ARG A 355 -43.13 -22.08 -5.25
CA ARG A 355 -41.67 -21.93 -5.15
C ARG A 355 -41.09 -21.69 -6.54
N ARG A 356 -40.37 -20.58 -6.72
CA ARG A 356 -39.91 -20.11 -8.04
C ARG A 356 -39.05 -21.14 -8.77
N LEU A 357 -38.27 -21.94 -8.03
CA LEU A 357 -37.45 -23.05 -8.54
C LEU A 357 -38.25 -24.19 -9.19
N ILE A 358 -39.52 -24.35 -8.83
CA ILE A 358 -40.37 -25.50 -9.19
C ILE A 358 -41.61 -25.07 -9.99
N CYS A 359 -41.81 -23.76 -10.15
CA CYS A 359 -42.93 -23.23 -10.92
C CYS A 359 -42.67 -23.39 -12.42
N ARG A 360 -43.42 -24.27 -13.08
CA ARG A 360 -43.32 -24.48 -14.54
C ARG A 360 -43.45 -23.16 -15.33
N GLY A 361 -44.39 -22.29 -14.94
CA GLY A 361 -44.57 -20.97 -15.59
C GLY A 361 -43.35 -20.05 -15.48
N CYS A 362 -42.60 -20.07 -14.38
CA CYS A 362 -41.40 -19.26 -14.21
C CYS A 362 -40.12 -19.91 -14.75
N ASN A 363 -40.06 -21.24 -14.79
CA ASN A 363 -38.94 -21.98 -15.41
C ASN A 363 -38.96 -21.91 -16.95
N ILE A 364 -40.10 -21.57 -17.57
CA ILE A 364 -40.19 -21.33 -19.02
C ILE A 364 -39.61 -19.95 -19.40
N VAL A 365 -39.66 -18.97 -18.49
CA VAL A 365 -39.14 -17.62 -18.75
C VAL A 365 -37.61 -17.56 -18.62
N THR A 366 -37.02 -18.36 -17.73
CA THR A 366 -35.56 -18.39 -17.52
C THR A 366 -34.79 -19.16 -18.60
N SER A 367 -35.44 -20.02 -19.39
CA SER A 367 -34.81 -20.77 -20.49
C SER A 367 -34.78 -20.03 -21.84
N ARG A 368 -35.43 -18.87 -21.97
CA ARG A 368 -35.43 -18.03 -23.19
C ARG A 368 -34.47 -16.83 -23.14
N SER A 369 -33.36 -16.94 -22.42
CA SER A 369 -32.32 -15.90 -22.41
C SER A 369 -30.99 -16.37 -23.01
N THR A 370 -31.05 -16.80 -24.29
CA THR A 370 -29.92 -16.71 -25.22
C THR A 370 -30.36 -15.93 -26.45
N PRO A 371 -29.95 -14.67 -26.65
CA PRO A 371 -29.98 -14.08 -27.98
C PRO A 371 -28.82 -14.69 -28.78
N ALA A 372 -29.15 -15.64 -29.65
CA ALA A 372 -28.34 -15.94 -30.83
C ALA A 372 -28.52 -14.76 -31.79
N GLY A 373 -27.62 -13.77 -31.69
CA GLY A 373 -27.49 -12.69 -32.67
C GLY A 373 -26.47 -13.09 -33.72
N VAL A 374 -26.94 -13.67 -34.81
CA VAL A 374 -26.28 -13.62 -36.12
C VAL A 374 -26.47 -12.20 -36.64
N HIS A 375 -25.41 -11.55 -37.11
CA HIS A 375 -25.51 -10.51 -38.13
C HIS A 375 -24.44 -10.78 -39.17
N MET A 376 -24.87 -10.51 -40.40
CA MET A 376 -24.25 -10.67 -41.71
C MET A 376 -22.74 -10.40 -41.80
#